data_AF-A0A3B1KAW9-F1
#
_entry.id   AF-A0A3B1KAW9-F1
#
_cell.length_a   1.000
_cell.length_b   1.000
_cell.length_c   1.000
_cell.angle_alpha   90.00
_cell.angle_beta   90.00
_cell.angle_gamma   90.00
#
_symmetry.space_group_name_H-M   'P 1'
#
loop_
_entity.id
_entity.type
_entity.pdbx_description
1 polymer ?
#
loop_
_entity_poly.entity_id
_entity_poly.type
_entity_poly.pdbx_seq_one_letter_code
_entity_poly.pdbx_strand_id
1 'polypeptide(L)'
;MMYFETNPPSNQFLCRAYFCQAQLNSPHTVTTVEDMDKAVMYYLKAIEISKDYPRYHFLVFNASLLYFQTVRAFLRPGQRQHLVCSLSQVVSALEAVQEPDYAWRAELMLHLVECLVDSGKHKEAAAFSKVTSEFIEAHKPEMYPRIFSIQVLHDLLDSSQTVGKLSRKLLVIYKIQKLKHIAEVSEVSNETAELKEILLLLSQSSQAESPASHSSSPDSDDSSHILLSDR
;
A
#
# COMPACT_ATOMS: atom_id res chain seq x y z
N MET A 1 33.41 -12.27 -7.99
CA MET A 1 33.28 -13.04 -6.75
C MET A 1 34.60 -12.98 -6.03
N MET A 2 34.73 -12.14 -5.00
CA MET A 2 35.97 -12.06 -4.19
C MET A 2 35.65 -11.47 -2.81
N TYR A 3 34.75 -10.48 -2.75
CA TYR A 3 34.32 -9.86 -1.49
C TYR A 3 33.61 -10.80 -0.51
N PHE A 4 32.75 -11.71 -1.00
CA PHE A 4 32.04 -12.65 -0.11
C PHE A 4 32.90 -13.84 0.32
N GLU A 5 33.99 -14.11 -0.39
CA GLU A 5 34.91 -15.22 -0.10
C GLU A 5 35.82 -14.92 1.10
N THR A 6 35.93 -13.64 1.48
CA THR A 6 36.79 -13.17 2.58
C THR A 6 36.10 -13.07 3.93
N ASN A 7 34.86 -13.58 4.06
CA ASN A 7 34.03 -13.44 5.27
C ASN A 7 34.03 -11.98 5.81
N PRO A 8 33.48 -11.04 5.03
CA PRO A 8 33.52 -9.63 5.39
C PRO A 8 32.77 -9.36 6.71
N PRO A 9 33.20 -8.34 7.48
CA PRO A 9 32.54 -7.99 8.73
C PRO A 9 31.08 -7.52 8.50
N SER A 10 30.20 -7.84 9.46
CA SER A 10 28.78 -7.44 9.48
C SER A 10 28.62 -5.92 9.65
N ASN A 11 28.77 -5.19 8.55
CA ASN A 11 28.68 -3.73 8.50
C ASN A 11 27.88 -3.26 7.28
N GLN A 12 27.75 -1.94 7.13
CA GLN A 12 27.01 -1.34 6.01
C GLN A 12 27.53 -1.74 4.62
N PHE A 13 28.82 -2.07 4.48
CA PHE A 13 29.37 -2.48 3.19
C PHE A 13 28.93 -3.88 2.82
N LEU A 14 28.81 -4.79 3.80
CA LEU A 14 28.25 -6.11 3.57
C LEU A 14 26.77 -6.03 3.19
N CYS A 15 25.97 -5.21 3.88
CA CYS A 15 24.57 -4.98 3.51
C CYS A 15 24.44 -4.44 2.07
N ARG A 16 25.25 -3.44 1.69
CA ARG A 16 25.27 -2.88 0.33
C ARG A 16 25.73 -3.91 -0.72
N ALA A 17 26.71 -4.75 -0.39
CA ALA A 17 27.12 -5.84 -1.26
C ALA A 17 25.98 -6.84 -1.49
N TYR A 18 25.17 -7.13 -0.46
CA TYR A 18 23.96 -7.93 -0.63
C TYR A 18 22.91 -7.25 -1.51
N PHE A 19 22.72 -5.93 -1.42
CA PHE A 19 21.85 -5.21 -2.36
C PHE A 19 22.31 -5.39 -3.81
N CYS A 20 23.61 -5.24 -4.06
CA CYS A 20 24.16 -5.48 -5.39
C CYS A 20 23.95 -6.93 -5.86
N GLN A 21 24.14 -7.92 -4.98
CA GLN A 21 23.86 -9.32 -5.33
C GLN A 21 22.39 -9.55 -5.65
N ALA A 22 21.47 -8.99 -4.87
CA ALA A 22 20.04 -9.10 -5.15
C ALA A 22 19.69 -8.54 -6.53
N GLN A 23 20.22 -7.37 -6.86
CA GLN A 23 19.96 -6.69 -8.14
C GLN A 23 20.62 -7.41 -9.33
N LEU A 24 21.80 -8.02 -9.16
CA LEU A 24 22.43 -8.84 -10.22
C LEU A 24 21.64 -10.13 -10.48
N ASN A 25 21.04 -10.70 -9.44
CA ASN A 25 20.20 -11.90 -9.55
C ASN A 25 18.74 -11.59 -9.92
N SER A 26 18.37 -10.31 -9.97
CA SER A 26 17.08 -9.83 -10.43
C SER A 26 17.24 -9.26 -11.85
N PRO A 27 17.20 -10.09 -12.91
CA PRO A 27 17.17 -9.54 -14.27
C PRO A 27 15.97 -8.61 -14.41
N HIS A 28 16.00 -7.72 -15.40
CA HIS A 28 14.96 -6.71 -15.67
C HIS A 28 13.51 -7.26 -15.71
N THR A 29 13.38 -8.58 -15.81
CA THR A 29 12.16 -9.34 -15.49
C THR A 29 12.55 -10.57 -14.66
N VAL A 30 12.32 -10.54 -13.34
CA VAL A 30 12.26 -11.78 -12.55
C VAL A 30 11.05 -12.57 -13.05
N THR A 31 11.29 -13.63 -13.81
CA THR A 31 10.23 -14.41 -14.47
C THR A 31 9.85 -15.68 -13.70
N THR A 32 10.70 -16.12 -12.76
CA THR A 32 10.51 -17.34 -11.98
C THR A 32 10.49 -17.05 -10.49
N VAL A 33 9.81 -17.89 -9.71
CA VAL A 33 9.78 -17.78 -8.24
C VAL A 33 11.17 -18.04 -7.68
N GLU A 34 11.94 -18.95 -8.28
CA GLU A 34 13.28 -19.31 -7.84
C GLU A 34 14.27 -18.14 -7.96
N ASP A 35 14.19 -17.37 -9.05
CA ASP A 35 15.05 -16.19 -9.23
C ASP A 35 14.63 -15.07 -8.28
N MET A 36 13.32 -14.94 -8.01
CA MET A 36 12.79 -14.02 -7.00
C MET A 36 13.33 -14.37 -5.61
N ASP A 37 13.20 -15.63 -5.19
CA ASP A 37 13.64 -16.09 -3.86
C ASP A 37 15.14 -15.88 -3.65
N LYS A 38 15.97 -16.12 -4.67
CA LYS A 38 17.40 -15.82 -4.61
C LYS A 38 17.68 -14.34 -4.37
N ALA A 39 17.02 -13.45 -5.10
CA ALA A 39 17.20 -12.01 -4.92
C ALA A 39 16.69 -11.55 -3.55
N VAL A 40 15.51 -12.02 -3.14
CA VAL A 40 14.88 -11.73 -1.85
C VAL A 40 15.76 -12.14 -0.67
N MET A 41 16.39 -13.32 -0.75
CA MET A 41 17.29 -13.81 0.30
C MET A 41 18.40 -12.81 0.63
N TYR A 42 18.96 -12.13 -0.38
CA TYR A 42 20.01 -11.14 -0.15
C TYR A 42 19.49 -9.88 0.56
N TYR A 43 18.29 -9.40 0.23
CA TYR A 43 17.69 -8.29 0.97
C TYR A 43 17.43 -8.68 2.43
N LEU A 44 16.93 -9.89 2.68
CA LEU A 44 16.68 -10.38 4.04
C LEU A 44 17.99 -10.52 4.86
N LYS A 45 19.08 -10.98 4.23
CA LYS A 45 20.42 -10.98 4.88
C LYS A 45 20.87 -9.58 5.27
N ALA A 46 20.65 -8.59 4.41
CA ALA A 46 21.01 -7.20 4.71
C ALA A 46 20.14 -6.62 5.85
N ILE A 47 18.84 -6.96 5.88
CA ILE A 47 17.91 -6.57 6.96
C ILE A 47 18.36 -7.17 8.29
N GLU A 48 18.71 -8.46 8.32
CA GLU A 48 19.14 -9.14 9.55
C GLU A 48 20.36 -8.46 10.18
N ILE A 49 21.34 -8.06 9.35
CA ILE A 49 22.52 -7.33 9.85
C ILE A 49 22.15 -5.92 10.30
N SER A 50 21.27 -5.23 9.58
CA SER A 50 21.06 -3.79 9.79
C SER A 50 20.07 -3.45 10.90
N LYS A 51 19.10 -4.33 11.19
CA LYS A 51 18.08 -4.10 12.23
C LYS A 51 18.64 -4.06 13.65
N ASP A 52 19.80 -4.67 13.90
CA ASP A 52 20.40 -4.77 15.24
C ASP A 52 21.27 -3.55 15.61
N TYR A 53 21.60 -2.69 14.64
CA TYR A 53 22.47 -1.54 14.86
C TYR A 53 21.75 -0.25 14.49
N PRO A 54 21.45 0.65 15.45
CA PRO A 54 20.72 1.89 15.20
C PRO A 54 21.30 2.75 14.06
N ARG A 55 22.63 2.82 13.96
CA ARG A 55 23.33 3.55 12.88
C ARG A 55 23.09 2.97 11.48
N TYR A 56 22.53 1.77 11.37
CA TYR A 56 22.27 1.05 10.12
C TYR A 56 20.77 0.89 9.83
N HIS A 57 19.85 1.37 10.67
CA HIS A 57 18.40 1.23 10.44
C HIS A 57 17.95 1.77 9.06
N PHE A 58 18.60 2.80 8.54
CA PHE A 58 18.34 3.31 7.18
C PHE A 58 18.51 2.25 6.08
N LEU A 59 19.33 1.20 6.33
CA LEU A 59 19.49 0.08 5.41
C LEU A 59 18.31 -0.87 5.44
N VAL A 60 17.55 -0.96 6.53
CA VAL A 60 16.29 -1.72 6.58
C VAL A 60 15.26 -1.08 5.66
N PHE A 61 15.12 0.25 5.72
CA PHE A 61 14.30 1.01 4.78
C PHE A 61 14.76 0.80 3.33
N ASN A 62 16.04 0.99 3.03
CA ASN A 62 16.57 0.78 1.68
C ASN A 62 16.34 -0.65 1.16
N ALA A 63 16.55 -1.65 2.02
CA ALA A 63 16.29 -3.04 1.67
C ALA A 63 14.82 -3.27 1.34
N SER A 64 13.89 -2.68 2.10
CA SER A 64 12.45 -2.81 1.87
C SER A 64 12.01 -2.22 0.52
N LEU A 65 12.58 -1.07 0.12
CA LEU A 65 12.31 -0.46 -1.19
C LEU A 65 12.81 -1.36 -2.32
N LEU A 66 14.05 -1.82 -2.24
CA LEU A 66 14.65 -2.68 -3.27
C LEU A 66 13.94 -4.03 -3.35
N TYR A 67 13.60 -4.61 -2.20
CA TYR A 67 12.75 -5.79 -2.11
C TYR A 67 11.44 -5.60 -2.87
N PHE A 68 10.71 -4.51 -2.58
CA PHE A 68 9.42 -4.26 -3.19
C PHE A 68 9.50 -4.05 -4.70
N GLN A 69 10.55 -3.35 -5.16
CA GLN A 69 10.83 -3.21 -6.60
C GLN A 69 11.06 -4.55 -7.28
N THR A 70 11.84 -5.44 -6.65
CA THR A 70 12.13 -6.78 -7.18
C THR A 70 10.87 -7.66 -7.23
N VAL A 71 10.03 -7.66 -6.20
CA VAL A 71 8.86 -8.56 -6.12
C VAL A 71 7.62 -8.03 -6.82
N ARG A 72 7.66 -6.83 -7.41
CA ARG A 72 6.49 -6.15 -7.99
C ARG A 72 5.74 -6.99 -9.02
N ALA A 73 6.44 -7.83 -9.80
CA ALA A 73 5.81 -8.72 -10.78
C ALA A 73 4.89 -9.78 -10.13
N PHE A 74 5.17 -10.15 -8.88
CA PHE A 74 4.46 -11.16 -8.10
C PHE A 74 3.30 -10.59 -7.27
N LEU A 75 3.09 -9.27 -7.24
CA LEU A 75 1.95 -8.66 -6.52
C LEU A 75 0.58 -8.90 -7.18
N ARG A 76 0.57 -9.58 -8.33
CA ARG A 76 -0.64 -9.93 -9.07
C ARG A 76 -1.43 -11.04 -8.36
N PRO A 77 -2.77 -11.06 -8.48
CA PRO A 77 -3.58 -12.16 -7.96
C PRO A 77 -3.07 -13.54 -8.39
N GLY A 78 -3.08 -14.50 -7.47
CA GLY A 78 -2.58 -15.87 -7.63
C GLY A 78 -1.06 -16.03 -7.46
N GLN A 79 -0.27 -14.96 -7.60
CA GLN A 79 1.20 -15.00 -7.46
C GLN A 79 1.69 -14.45 -6.12
N ARG A 80 0.94 -13.51 -5.54
CA ARG A 80 1.33 -12.82 -4.29
C ARG A 80 1.40 -13.74 -3.06
N GLN A 81 0.79 -14.92 -3.13
CA GLN A 81 0.95 -15.98 -2.11
C GLN A 81 2.43 -16.36 -1.87
N HIS A 82 3.29 -16.24 -2.87
CA HIS A 82 4.72 -16.53 -2.75
C HIS A 82 5.46 -15.51 -1.87
N LEU A 83 4.87 -14.35 -1.62
CA LEU A 83 5.50 -13.24 -0.88
C LEU A 83 5.15 -13.23 0.61
N VAL A 84 4.24 -14.09 1.09
CA VAL A 84 3.75 -14.06 2.48
C VAL A 84 4.92 -14.08 3.48
N CYS A 85 5.86 -15.01 3.30
CA CYS A 85 6.97 -15.18 4.24
C CYS A 85 7.93 -13.97 4.22
N SER A 86 8.42 -13.59 3.06
CA SER A 86 9.42 -12.53 2.89
C SER A 86 8.85 -11.15 3.21
N LEU A 87 7.63 -10.83 2.78
CA LEU A 87 6.99 -9.56 3.08
C LEU A 87 6.67 -9.42 4.58
N SER A 88 6.28 -10.51 5.25
CA SER A 88 6.10 -10.50 6.72
C SER A 88 7.38 -10.13 7.45
N GLN A 89 8.53 -10.67 7.02
CA GLN A 89 9.84 -10.34 7.61
C GLN A 89 10.21 -8.88 7.37
N VAL A 90 9.98 -8.36 6.17
CA VAL A 90 10.25 -6.95 5.84
C VAL A 90 9.39 -6.01 6.68
N VAL A 91 8.08 -6.24 6.78
CA VAL A 91 7.17 -5.43 7.61
C VAL A 91 7.57 -5.49 9.09
N SER A 92 7.90 -6.68 9.60
CA SER A 92 8.33 -6.86 10.99
C SER A 92 9.64 -6.14 11.29
N ALA A 93 10.58 -6.11 10.34
CA ALA A 93 11.84 -5.40 10.50
C ALA A 93 11.65 -3.88 10.53
N LEU A 94 10.78 -3.33 9.67
CA LEU A 94 10.43 -1.91 9.66
C LEU A 94 9.76 -1.47 10.97
N GLU A 95 8.90 -2.33 11.53
CA GLU A 95 8.34 -2.13 12.86
C GLU A 95 9.42 -2.14 13.95
N ALA A 96 10.29 -3.16 13.96
CA ALA A 96 11.33 -3.31 14.98
C ALA A 96 12.28 -2.10 15.05
N VAL A 97 12.61 -1.52 13.90
CA VAL A 97 13.47 -0.32 13.81
C VAL A 97 12.72 1.00 13.97
N GLN A 98 11.40 0.96 14.16
CA GLN A 98 10.52 2.12 14.25
C GLN A 98 10.66 3.07 13.04
N GLU A 99 10.60 2.52 11.84
CA GLU A 99 10.78 3.29 10.60
C GLU A 99 9.75 4.45 10.53
N PRO A 100 10.20 5.72 10.40
CA PRO A 100 9.31 6.89 10.46
C PRO A 100 8.41 7.06 9.23
N ASP A 101 8.68 6.41 8.10
CA ASP A 101 7.78 6.43 6.95
C ASP A 101 6.58 5.49 7.15
N TYR A 102 5.59 5.97 7.89
CA TYR A 102 4.35 5.22 8.13
C TYR A 102 3.53 4.98 6.85
N ALA A 103 3.65 5.83 5.83
CA ALA A 103 2.93 5.62 4.57
C ALA A 103 3.51 4.42 3.82
N TRP A 104 4.84 4.34 3.76
CA TRP A 104 5.52 3.18 3.20
C TRP A 104 5.22 1.89 3.96
N ARG A 105 5.25 1.94 5.29
CA ARG A 105 4.90 0.78 6.12
C ARG A 105 3.45 0.33 5.91
N ALA A 106 2.50 1.27 5.86
CA ALA A 106 1.10 0.97 5.57
C ALA A 106 0.93 0.34 4.18
N GLU A 107 1.65 0.81 3.17
CA GLU A 107 1.63 0.25 1.82
C GLU A 107 2.02 -1.23 1.80
N LEU A 108 3.10 -1.57 2.50
CA LEU A 108 3.57 -2.96 2.62
C LEU A 108 2.60 -3.83 3.44
N MET A 109 1.99 -3.28 4.49
CA MET A 109 0.97 -3.99 5.27
C MET A 109 -0.28 -4.31 4.44
N LEU A 110 -0.76 -3.37 3.62
CA LEU A 110 -1.89 -3.59 2.70
C LEU A 110 -1.60 -4.75 1.74
N HIS A 111 -0.41 -4.77 1.15
CA HIS A 111 0.00 -5.87 0.28
C HIS A 111 0.13 -7.20 1.02
N LEU A 112 0.57 -7.20 2.28
CA LEU A 112 0.65 -8.41 3.08
C LEU A 112 -0.74 -8.98 3.39
N VAL A 113 -1.76 -8.13 3.63
CA VAL A 113 -3.15 -8.59 3.73
C VAL A 113 -3.56 -9.32 2.44
N GLU A 114 -3.31 -8.73 1.27
CA GLU A 114 -3.63 -9.37 -0.02
C GLU A 114 -2.84 -10.68 -0.23
N CYS A 115 -1.58 -10.74 0.17
CA CYS A 115 -0.77 -11.97 0.10
C CYS A 115 -1.38 -13.09 0.96
N LEU A 116 -1.83 -12.75 2.18
CA LEU A 116 -2.47 -13.71 3.09
C LEU A 116 -3.81 -14.22 2.53
N VAL A 117 -4.61 -13.33 1.95
CA VAL A 117 -5.86 -13.70 1.26
C VAL A 117 -5.57 -14.69 0.13
N ASP A 118 -4.65 -14.34 -0.78
CA ASP A 118 -4.30 -15.16 -1.93
C ASP A 118 -3.74 -16.54 -1.54
N SER A 119 -3.05 -16.63 -0.38
CA SER A 119 -2.55 -17.91 0.15
C SER A 119 -3.62 -18.79 0.81
N GLY A 120 -4.88 -18.35 0.84
CA GLY A 120 -5.99 -19.07 1.48
C GLY A 120 -5.99 -18.99 3.02
N LYS A 121 -5.10 -18.19 3.62
CA LYS A 121 -4.97 -18.04 5.08
C LYS A 121 -5.95 -17.03 5.64
N HIS A 122 -7.26 -17.25 5.41
CA HIS A 122 -8.32 -16.27 5.70
C HIS A 122 -8.33 -15.76 7.16
N LYS A 123 -8.11 -16.63 8.14
CA LYS A 123 -8.03 -16.23 9.56
C LYS A 123 -6.85 -15.31 9.86
N GLU A 124 -5.67 -15.62 9.29
CA GLU A 124 -4.48 -14.76 9.44
C GLU A 124 -4.70 -13.43 8.71
N ALA A 125 -5.30 -13.46 7.51
CA ALA A 125 -5.64 -12.26 6.74
C ALA A 125 -6.61 -11.35 7.50
N ALA A 126 -7.67 -11.90 8.09
CA ALA A 126 -8.64 -11.14 8.88
C ALA A 126 -7.97 -10.48 10.10
N ALA A 127 -7.20 -11.25 10.88
CA ALA A 127 -6.48 -10.75 12.04
C ALA A 127 -5.47 -9.64 11.65
N PHE A 128 -4.67 -9.87 10.61
CA PHE A 128 -3.67 -8.91 10.15
C PHE A 128 -4.32 -7.66 9.51
N SER A 129 -5.47 -7.81 8.84
CA SER A 129 -6.23 -6.67 8.29
C SER A 129 -6.72 -5.74 9.39
N LYS A 130 -7.12 -6.27 10.55
CA LYS A 130 -7.52 -5.47 11.71
C LYS A 130 -6.34 -4.65 12.24
N VAL A 131 -5.19 -5.29 12.46
CA VAL A 131 -3.95 -4.61 12.87
C VAL A 131 -3.55 -3.52 11.86
N THR A 132 -3.67 -3.82 10.56
CA THR A 132 -3.38 -2.87 9.48
C THR A 132 -4.34 -1.68 9.49
N SER A 133 -5.63 -1.93 9.74
CA SER A 133 -6.65 -0.90 9.86
C SER A 133 -6.35 0.05 11.03
N GLU A 134 -6.08 -0.50 12.22
CA GLU A 134 -5.74 0.29 13.41
C GLU A 134 -4.46 1.12 13.19
N PHE A 135 -3.45 0.54 12.56
CA PHE A 135 -2.21 1.25 12.21
C PHE A 135 -2.46 2.42 11.25
N ILE A 136 -3.27 2.19 10.21
CA ILE A 136 -3.62 3.21 9.20
C ILE A 136 -4.44 4.34 9.84
N GLU A 137 -5.43 4.03 10.68
CA GLU A 137 -6.22 5.05 11.37
C GLU A 137 -5.34 5.93 12.26
N ALA A 138 -4.35 5.35 12.94
CA ALA A 138 -3.46 6.08 13.84
C ALA A 138 -2.45 6.98 13.11
N HIS A 139 -1.92 6.56 11.95
CA HIS A 139 -0.77 7.23 11.34
C HIS A 139 -1.03 7.82 9.94
N LYS A 140 -1.96 7.24 9.16
CA LYS A 140 -2.22 7.55 7.74
C LYS A 140 -3.70 7.38 7.37
N PRO A 141 -4.64 8.08 8.04
CA PRO A 141 -6.08 7.86 7.88
C PRO A 141 -6.58 8.06 6.43
N GLU A 142 -5.85 8.81 5.61
CA GLU A 142 -6.11 8.96 4.18
C GLU A 142 -6.06 7.64 3.39
N MET A 143 -5.33 6.63 3.88
CA MET A 143 -5.23 5.29 3.29
C MET A 143 -6.34 4.34 3.78
N TYR A 144 -7.14 4.74 4.77
CA TYR A 144 -8.22 3.91 5.32
C TYR A 144 -9.21 3.37 4.28
N PRO A 145 -9.63 4.17 3.27
CA PRO A 145 -10.51 3.66 2.20
C PRO A 145 -9.95 2.43 1.48
N ARG A 146 -8.61 2.29 1.39
CA ARG A 146 -7.96 1.17 0.71
C ARG A 146 -8.00 -0.12 1.54
N ILE A 147 -7.67 -0.07 2.83
CA ILE A 147 -7.80 -1.26 3.70
C ILE A 147 -9.27 -1.68 3.83
N PHE A 148 -10.19 -0.73 3.99
CA PHE A 148 -11.63 -1.01 4.03
C PHE A 148 -12.11 -1.69 2.75
N SER A 149 -11.64 -1.24 1.58
CA SER A 149 -11.95 -1.86 0.29
C SER A 149 -11.50 -3.32 0.23
N ILE A 150 -10.26 -3.62 0.67
CA ILE A 150 -9.71 -4.99 0.69
C ILE A 150 -10.54 -5.87 1.64
N GLN A 151 -10.85 -5.34 2.82
CA GLN A 151 -11.62 -6.04 3.84
C GLN A 151 -13.01 -6.43 3.37
N VAL A 152 -13.74 -5.53 2.70
CA VAL A 152 -15.09 -5.83 2.19
C VAL A 152 -15.04 -6.82 1.03
N LEU A 153 -14.09 -6.65 0.10
CA LEU A 153 -13.95 -7.51 -1.08
C LEU A 153 -13.70 -8.98 -0.71
N HIS A 154 -12.92 -9.22 0.34
CA HIS A 154 -12.53 -10.56 0.77
C HIS A 154 -13.27 -11.05 2.02
N ASP A 155 -14.33 -10.36 2.41
CA ASP A 155 -15.16 -10.67 3.58
C ASP A 155 -14.34 -10.86 4.88
N LEU A 156 -13.37 -9.95 5.10
CA LEU A 156 -12.49 -9.95 6.28
C LEU A 156 -13.08 -9.19 7.47
N LEU A 157 -14.26 -8.57 7.31
CA LEU A 157 -14.96 -7.80 8.35
C LEU A 157 -16.27 -8.48 8.74
N ASP A 158 -16.62 -8.40 10.02
CA ASP A 158 -17.98 -8.65 10.48
C ASP A 158 -18.92 -7.54 9.98
N SER A 159 -19.62 -7.84 8.88
CA SER A 159 -20.51 -6.92 8.17
C SER A 159 -21.69 -6.41 9.03
N SER A 160 -22.01 -7.11 10.12
CA SER A 160 -23.13 -6.78 11.02
C SER A 160 -22.88 -5.56 11.91
N GLN A 161 -21.63 -5.17 12.14
CA GLN A 161 -21.29 -4.09 13.09
C GLN A 161 -20.92 -2.76 12.41
N THR A 162 -20.65 -2.76 11.11
CA THR A 162 -19.90 -1.69 10.43
C THR A 162 -20.73 -0.79 9.52
N VAL A 163 -21.81 -1.29 8.89
CA VAL A 163 -22.52 -0.55 7.83
C VAL A 163 -23.24 0.70 8.34
N GLY A 164 -23.78 0.68 9.57
CA GLY A 164 -24.58 1.78 10.12
C GLY A 164 -23.81 3.07 10.44
N LYS A 165 -22.48 3.04 10.44
CA LYS A 165 -21.61 4.19 10.79
C LYS A 165 -20.71 4.66 9.64
N LEU A 166 -20.89 4.12 8.43
CA LEU A 166 -20.02 4.44 7.30
C LEU A 166 -20.29 5.86 6.79
N SER A 167 -19.21 6.60 6.51
CA SER A 167 -19.31 7.81 5.70
C SER A 167 -19.84 7.47 4.31
N ARG A 168 -20.44 8.45 3.62
CA ARG A 168 -20.92 8.25 2.23
C ARG A 168 -19.86 7.66 1.31
N LYS A 169 -18.61 8.13 1.42
CA LYS A 169 -17.46 7.60 0.65
C LYS A 169 -17.24 6.11 0.93
N LEU A 170 -17.25 5.70 2.20
CA LEU A 170 -17.08 4.30 2.57
C LEU A 170 -18.29 3.45 2.20
N LEU A 171 -19.51 4.00 2.24
CA LEU A 171 -20.72 3.30 1.80
C LEU A 171 -20.68 2.99 0.30
N VAL A 172 -20.23 3.94 -0.52
CA VAL A 172 -20.01 3.72 -1.96
C VAL A 172 -18.98 2.61 -2.18
N ILE A 173 -17.84 2.65 -1.47
CA ILE A 173 -16.81 1.60 -1.54
C ILE A 173 -17.41 0.25 -1.14
N TYR A 174 -18.17 0.18 -0.04
CA TYR A 174 -18.81 -1.04 0.44
C TYR A 174 -19.70 -1.67 -0.65
N LYS A 175 -20.59 -0.88 -1.25
CA LYS A 175 -21.51 -1.37 -2.31
C LYS A 175 -20.75 -1.86 -3.53
N ILE A 176 -19.77 -1.09 -4.01
CA ILE A 176 -18.93 -1.48 -5.17
C ILE A 176 -18.19 -2.80 -4.89
N GLN A 177 -17.57 -2.93 -3.70
CA GLN A 177 -16.79 -4.14 -3.38
C GLN A 177 -17.67 -5.37 -3.13
N LYS A 178 -18.86 -5.22 -2.54
CA LYS A 178 -19.82 -6.33 -2.42
C LYS A 178 -20.31 -6.81 -3.79
N LEU A 179 -20.60 -5.90 -4.72
CA LEU A 179 -20.93 -6.27 -6.10
C LEU A 179 -19.77 -7.01 -6.78
N LYS A 180 -18.54 -6.49 -6.65
CA LYS A 180 -17.35 -7.13 -7.20
C LYS A 180 -17.14 -8.54 -6.65
N HIS A 181 -17.29 -8.72 -5.34
CA HIS A 181 -17.21 -10.02 -4.68
C HIS A 181 -18.27 -11.00 -5.24
N ILE A 182 -19.53 -10.55 -5.39
CA ILE A 182 -20.60 -11.37 -5.94
C ILE A 182 -20.28 -11.78 -7.39
N ALA A 183 -19.79 -10.86 -8.22
CA ALA A 183 -19.42 -11.15 -9.61
C ALA A 183 -18.25 -12.14 -9.72
N GLU A 184 -17.33 -12.17 -8.75
CA GLU A 184 -16.25 -13.15 -8.68
C GLU A 184 -16.74 -14.55 -8.24
N VAL A 185 -17.86 -14.63 -7.51
CA VAL A 185 -18.39 -15.87 -6.91
C VAL A 185 -19.62 -16.43 -7.66
N SER A 186 -20.34 -15.61 -8.43
CA SER A 186 -21.61 -15.94 -9.10
C SER A 186 -21.68 -15.34 -10.51
N GLU A 187 -22.10 -16.12 -11.50
CA GLU A 187 -22.20 -15.65 -12.91
C GLU A 187 -23.42 -14.75 -13.20
N VAL A 188 -24.41 -14.61 -12.31
CA VAL A 188 -25.65 -13.90 -12.64
C VAL A 188 -26.26 -13.18 -11.43
N SER A 189 -26.33 -11.86 -11.51
CA SER A 189 -27.29 -11.06 -10.73
C SER A 189 -27.71 -9.79 -11.50
N ASN A 190 -28.89 -9.27 -11.19
CA ASN A 190 -29.42 -8.04 -11.78
C ASN A 190 -28.75 -6.81 -11.13
N GLU A 191 -27.49 -6.58 -11.49
CA GLU A 191 -26.60 -5.54 -10.95
C GLU A 191 -27.08 -4.10 -11.21
N THR A 192 -28.04 -3.91 -12.13
CA THR A 192 -28.45 -2.57 -12.58
C THR A 192 -29.13 -1.73 -11.51
N ALA A 193 -29.83 -2.33 -10.54
CA ALA A 193 -30.48 -1.57 -9.45
C ALA A 193 -29.44 -1.04 -8.45
N GLU A 194 -28.48 -1.87 -8.04
CA GLU A 194 -27.42 -1.46 -7.13
C GLU A 194 -26.47 -0.44 -7.76
N LEU A 195 -26.14 -0.60 -9.04
CA LEU A 195 -25.33 0.37 -9.78
C LEU A 195 -26.01 1.75 -9.88
N LYS A 196 -27.34 1.79 -10.06
CA LYS A 196 -28.11 3.05 -10.01
C LYS A 196 -28.06 3.70 -8.64
N GLU A 197 -28.14 2.92 -7.57
CA GLU A 197 -28.02 3.44 -6.20
C GLU A 197 -26.62 4.02 -5.94
N ILE A 198 -25.56 3.33 -6.39
CA ILE A 198 -24.18 3.84 -6.33
C ILE A 198 -24.05 5.17 -7.11
N LEU A 199 -24.62 5.24 -8.31
CA LEU A 199 -24.58 6.45 -9.13
C LEU A 199 -25.29 7.63 -8.46
N LEU A 200 -26.42 7.38 -7.79
CA LEU A 200 -27.13 8.41 -7.02
C LEU A 200 -26.28 8.92 -5.85
N LEU A 201 -25.64 8.03 -5.09
CA LEU A 201 -24.76 8.40 -3.98
C LEU A 201 -23.57 9.25 -4.45
N LEU A 202 -23.03 8.96 -5.63
CA LEU A 202 -21.94 9.74 -6.24
C LEU A 202 -22.43 11.10 -6.75
N SER A 203 -23.56 11.15 -7.46
CA SER A 203 -24.10 12.40 -8.05
C SER A 203 -24.49 13.45 -7.01
N GLN A 204 -24.95 13.02 -5.83
CA GLN A 204 -25.31 13.94 -4.73
C GLN A 204 -24.08 14.55 -4.04
N SER A 205 -22.89 13.96 -4.19
CA SER A 205 -21.65 14.53 -3.65
C SER A 205 -21.18 15.76 -4.44
N SER A 206 -21.42 15.77 -5.76
CA SER A 206 -21.03 16.84 -6.67
C SER A 206 -21.81 18.15 -6.45
N GLN A 207 -23.03 18.07 -5.91
CA GLN A 207 -23.87 19.24 -5.62
C GLN A 207 -23.49 19.94 -4.30
N ALA A 208 -22.74 19.28 -3.40
CA ALA A 208 -22.35 19.85 -2.12
C ALA A 208 -21.00 20.62 -2.16
N GLU A 209 -20.24 20.51 -3.25
CA GLU A 209 -18.90 21.11 -3.40
C GLU A 209 -18.86 22.32 -4.36
N SER A 210 -20.00 22.84 -4.83
CA SER A 210 -20.02 24.13 -5.55
C SER A 210 -20.05 25.29 -4.55
N PRO A 211 -19.01 26.14 -4.48
CA PRO A 211 -19.15 27.43 -3.80
C PRO A 211 -20.15 28.25 -4.62
N ALA A 212 -21.12 28.85 -3.93
CA ALA A 212 -22.02 29.82 -4.51
C ALA A 212 -21.21 30.85 -5.32
N SER A 213 -21.41 30.83 -6.62
CA SER A 213 -21.01 31.90 -7.52
C SER A 213 -21.68 33.19 -7.07
N HIS A 214 -20.97 34.01 -6.31
CA HIS A 214 -21.35 35.41 -6.13
C HIS A 214 -21.05 36.13 -7.44
N SER A 215 -22.06 36.17 -8.30
CA SER A 215 -22.18 37.14 -9.37
C SER A 215 -22.61 38.48 -8.77
N SER A 216 -21.74 39.48 -8.82
CA SER A 216 -22.16 40.86 -8.95
C SER A 216 -21.16 41.62 -9.85
N SER A 217 -21.75 42.23 -10.86
CA SER A 217 -21.23 42.76 -12.13
C SER A 217 -20.27 43.96 -12.00
N PRO A 218 -19.70 44.44 -13.13
CA PRO A 218 -18.59 45.40 -13.16
C PRO A 218 -19.09 46.85 -13.18
N ASP A 219 -18.36 47.73 -12.50
CA ASP A 219 -18.39 49.16 -12.78
C ASP A 219 -16.96 49.65 -13.06
N SER A 220 -16.90 50.49 -14.08
CA SER A 220 -15.79 51.01 -14.86
C SER A 220 -15.00 52.14 -14.18
N ASP A 221 -13.77 52.30 -14.68
CA ASP A 221 -12.93 53.51 -14.74
C ASP A 221 -12.61 54.26 -13.44
N ASP A 222 -11.33 54.25 -13.06
CA ASP A 222 -10.54 55.49 -13.18
C ASP A 222 -9.03 55.23 -13.23
N SER A 223 -8.37 56.08 -13.99
CA SER A 223 -6.95 56.09 -14.33
C SER A 223 -6.08 56.54 -13.17
N SER A 224 -4.90 55.96 -12.95
CA SER A 224 -3.65 56.74 -12.72
C SER A 224 -2.40 55.89 -12.44
N HIS A 225 -1.38 56.16 -13.25
CA HIS A 225 0.04 56.27 -12.93
C HIS A 225 0.87 55.03 -12.51
N ILE A 226 1.59 54.55 -13.53
CA ILE A 226 3.00 54.11 -13.53
C ILE A 226 3.83 54.75 -12.39
N LEU A 227 4.59 53.93 -11.66
CA LEU A 227 5.98 54.23 -11.27
C LEU A 227 6.76 52.93 -11.02
N LEU A 228 7.69 52.66 -11.94
CA LEU A 228 8.87 51.82 -11.72
C LEU A 228 9.78 52.51 -10.71
N SER A 229 10.33 51.75 -9.77
CA SER A 229 11.63 52.05 -9.17
C SER A 229 12.35 50.76 -8.82
N ASP A 230 13.46 50.54 -9.52
CA ASP A 230 14.54 49.67 -9.11
C ASP A 230 15.11 50.10 -7.75
N ARG A 231 15.47 49.11 -6.93
CA ARG A 231 16.75 49.03 -6.22
C ARG A 231 16.97 47.65 -5.62
#